data_AF-A0A645JKS0-F1
#
_entry.id   AF-A0A645JKS0-F1
#
_cell.length_a   1.000
_cell.length_b   1.000
_cell.length_c   1.000
_cell.angle_alpha   90.00
_cell.angle_beta   90.00
_cell.angle_gamma   90.00
#
_symmetry.space_group_name_H-M   'P 1'
#
loop_
_entity.id
_entity.type
_entity.pdbx_description
1 polymer ?
#
loop_
_entity_poly.entity_id
_entity_poly.type
_entity_poly.pdbx_seq_one_letter_code
_entity_poly.pdbx_strand_id
1 'polypeptide(L)' 'MLIPESLPEIISNTTILIINLITYTAIAGAVGAGGLGAMAINYGYQRFRADILLYTVSILVIITQLVQFAGTLLSKRLRR' A
#
# COMPACT_ATOMS: atom_id res chain seq x y z
N MET A 1 -16.03 -6.35 28.68
CA MET A 1 -15.63 -7.21 27.56
C MET A 1 -15.70 -6.35 26.30
N LEU A 2 -14.56 -5.98 25.71
CA LEU A 2 -14.45 -5.17 24.47
C LEU A 2 -12.98 -5.12 24.01
N ILE A 3 -12.02 -5.16 24.95
CA ILE A 3 -10.59 -5.05 24.66
C ILE A 3 -10.00 -6.32 23.99
N PRO A 4 -10.31 -7.56 24.42
CA PRO A 4 -9.70 -8.75 23.79
C PRO A 4 -10.23 -9.02 22.37
N GLU A 5 -11.51 -8.75 22.14
CA GLU A 5 -12.19 -9.01 20.86
C GLU A 5 -11.89 -7.96 19.78
N SER A 6 -11.50 -6.74 20.17
CA SER A 6 -11.17 -5.65 19.23
C SER A 6 -9.71 -5.68 18.75
N LEU A 7 -8.81 -6.44 19.38
CA LEU A 7 -7.40 -6.51 18.97
C LEU A 7 -7.19 -6.96 17.52
N PRO A 8 -7.84 -8.04 17.02
CA PRO A 8 -7.71 -8.45 15.62
C PRO A 8 -8.24 -7.40 14.64
N GLU A 9 -9.27 -6.64 15.06
CA GLU A 9 -9.91 -5.60 14.26
C GLU A 9 -9.04 -4.33 14.19
N ILE A 10 -8.45 -3.89 15.31
CA ILE A 10 -7.50 -2.78 15.36
C ILE A 10 -6.32 -3.03 14.43
N ILE A 11 -5.80 -4.27 14.39
CA ILE A 11 -4.69 -4.63 13.52
C ILE A 11 -5.10 -4.62 12.05
N SER A 12 -6.29 -5.13 11.72
CA SER A 12 -6.82 -5.06 10.36
C SER A 12 -6.96 -3.60 9.91
N ASN A 13 -7.55 -2.75 10.75
CA ASN A 13 -7.74 -1.33 10.45
C ASN A 13 -6.39 -0.59 10.34
N THR A 14 -5.42 -0.90 11.19
CA THR A 14 -4.06 -0.34 11.10
C THR A 14 -3.37 -0.77 9.80
N THR A 15 -3.54 -2.02 9.38
CA THR A 15 -3.01 -2.53 8.11
C THR A 15 -3.58 -1.74 6.93
N ILE A 16 -4.91 -1.52 6.91
CA ILE A 16 -5.59 -0.73 5.89
C ILE A 16 -5.10 0.72 5.91
N LEU A 17 -4.92 1.32 7.09
CA LEU A 17 -4.37 2.67 7.22
C LEU A 17 -2.97 2.77 6.61
N ILE A 18 -2.09 1.79 6.85
CA ILE A 18 -0.75 1.75 6.25
C ILE A 18 -0.84 1.65 4.71
N ILE A 19 -1.71 0.79 4.19
CA ILE A 19 -1.93 0.66 2.74
C ILE A 19 -2.46 1.97 2.13
N ASN A 20 -3.36 2.66 2.84
CA ASN A 20 -3.88 3.96 2.43
C ASN A 20 -2.78 5.01 2.39
N LEU A 21 -1.88 5.04 3.38
CA LEU A 21 -0.72 5.94 3.37
C LEU A 21 0.17 5.69 2.15
N ILE A 22 0.47 4.42 1.82
CA ILE A 22 1.25 4.07 0.62
C ILE A 22 0.55 4.60 -0.63
N THR A 23 -0.77 4.39 -0.74
CA THR A 23 -1.58 4.88 -1.87
C THR A 23 -1.55 6.41 -1.95
N TYR A 24 -1.65 7.09 -0.82
CA TYR A 24 -1.54 8.54 -0.76
C TYR A 24 -0.14 9.04 -1.17
N THR A 25 0.94 8.33 -0.84
CA THR A 25 2.27 8.70 -1.35
C THR A 25 2.38 8.56 -2.87
N ALA A 26 1.74 7.56 -3.46
CA ALA A 26 1.71 7.39 -4.91
C ALA A 26 0.97 8.56 -5.60
N ILE A 27 -0.17 8.97 -5.03
CA ILE A 27 -0.93 10.15 -5.50
C ILE A 27 -0.12 11.44 -5.25
N ALA A 28 0.56 11.55 -4.11
CA ALA A 28 1.42 12.69 -3.80
C ALA A 28 2.58 12.83 -4.80
N GLY A 29 3.03 11.74 -5.40
CA GLY A 29 3.99 11.75 -6.50
C GLY A 29 3.51 12.57 -7.71
N ALA A 30 2.21 12.68 -7.94
CA ALA A 30 1.63 13.52 -9.00
C ALA A 30 1.79 15.02 -8.75
N VAL A 31 1.83 15.44 -7.48
CA VAL A 31 2.01 16.85 -7.07
C VAL A 31 3.48 17.18 -6.76
N GLY A 32 4.42 16.31 -7.12
CA GLY A 32 5.85 16.56 -6.98
C GLY A 32 6.48 16.08 -5.67
N ALA A 33 5.78 15.29 -4.85
CA ALA A 33 6.35 14.73 -3.61
C ALA A 33 7.40 13.63 -3.84
N GLY A 34 7.60 13.19 -5.10
CA GLY A 34 8.58 12.16 -5.46
C GLY A 34 8.06 10.73 -5.32
N GLY A 35 8.99 9.78 -5.15
CA GLY A 35 8.70 8.36 -4.95
C GLY A 35 8.24 7.60 -6.20
N LEU A 36 7.66 6.41 -5.99
CA LEU A 36 7.22 5.51 -7.07
C LEU A 36 6.09 6.13 -7.91
N GLY A 37 5.15 6.84 -7.29
CA GLY A 37 4.09 7.54 -8.04
C GLY A 37 4.63 8.60 -9.00
N ALA A 38 5.64 9.36 -8.58
CA ALA A 38 6.30 10.32 -9.46
C ALA A 38 7.05 9.61 -10.60
N MET A 39 7.65 8.44 -10.36
CA MET A 39 8.33 7.67 -11.40
C MET A 39 7.34 7.15 -12.45
N ALA A 40 6.20 6.60 -12.01
CA ALA A 40 5.12 6.16 -12.87
C ALA A 40 4.62 7.29 -13.78
N ILE A 41 4.45 8.50 -13.24
CA ILE A 41 3.95 9.65 -13.99
C ILE A 41 5.02 10.20 -14.95
N ASN A 42 6.19 10.58 -14.43
CA ASN A 42 7.19 11.34 -15.20
C ASN A 42 7.96 10.49 -16.21
N TYR A 43 8.13 9.19 -15.94
CA TYR A 43 8.91 8.29 -16.79
C TYR A 43 8.07 7.24 -17.50
N GLY A 44 6.96 6.81 -16.91
CA GLY A 44 6.02 5.88 -17.53
C GLY A 44 4.98 6.61 -18.38
N TYR A 45 4.01 7.25 -17.72
CA TYR A 45 2.83 7.83 -18.34
C TYR A 45 3.15 8.98 -19.31
N GLN A 46 3.84 10.03 -18.84
CA GLN A 46 4.11 11.23 -19.64
C GLN A 46 5.01 10.96 -20.85
N ARG A 47 5.86 9.92 -20.78
CA ARG A 47 6.77 9.53 -21.87
C ARG A 47 6.23 8.36 -22.69
N PHE A 48 4.98 7.93 -22.46
CA PHE A 48 4.34 6.79 -23.12
C PHE A 48 5.15 5.49 -23.04
N ARG A 49 5.90 5.29 -21.94
CA ARG A 49 6.66 4.08 -21.66
C ARG A 49 5.85 3.13 -20.78
N ALA A 50 5.05 2.30 -21.43
CA ALA A 50 4.18 1.33 -20.75
C ALA A 50 4.97 0.37 -19.86
N ASP A 51 6.17 -0.03 -20.28
CA ASP A 51 7.12 -0.86 -19.53
C ASP A 51 7.43 -0.27 -18.14
N ILE A 52 7.87 0.99 -18.04
CA ILE A 52 8.16 1.65 -16.75
C ILE A 52 6.90 1.79 -15.89
N LEU A 53 5.78 2.16 -16.53
CA LEU A 53 4.50 2.29 -15.84
C LEU A 53 4.10 0.95 -15.20
N LEU A 54 4.21 -0.15 -15.95
CA LEU A 54 3.85 -1.48 -15.48
C LEU A 54 4.75 -1.91 -14.32
N TYR A 55 6.07 -1.77 -14.45
CA TYR A 55 7.00 -2.12 -13.37
C TYR A 55 6.69 -1.36 -12.08
N THR A 56 6.42 -0.06 -12.19
CA THR A 56 6.18 0.79 -11.03
C THR A 56 4.86 0.45 -10.34
N VAL A 57 3.79 0.23 -11.12
CA VAL A 57 2.49 -0.22 -10.59
C VAL A 57 2.61 -1.61 -9.96
N SER A 58 3.31 -2.54 -10.61
CA SER A 58 3.55 -3.88 -10.05
C SER A 58 4.29 -3.83 -8.73
N ILE A 59 5.31 -2.98 -8.58
CA ILE A 59 6.02 -2.79 -7.31
C ILE A 59 5.07 -2.27 -6.23
N LEU A 60 4.25 -1.25 -6.54
CA LEU A 60 3.25 -0.72 -5.59
C LEU A 60 2.27 -1.81 -5.13
N VAL A 61 1.76 -2.61 -6.06
CA VAL A 61 0.84 -3.73 -5.78
C VAL A 61 1.52 -4.79 -4.91
N ILE A 62 2.77 -5.17 -5.21
CA ILE A 62 3.51 -6.16 -4.42
C ILE A 62 3.70 -5.66 -3.00
N ILE A 63 4.08 -4.39 -2.81
CA ILE A 63 4.28 -3.81 -1.47
C ILE A 63 2.97 -3.81 -0.68
N THR A 64 1.87 -3.33 -1.26
CA THR A 64 0.58 -3.32 -0.55
C THR A 64 0.09 -4.72 -0.23
N GLN A 65 0.35 -5.70 -1.12
CA GLN A 65 -0.01 -7.09 -0.88
C GLN A 65 0.82 -7.73 0.24
N LEU A 66 2.12 -7.40 0.33
CA LEU A 66 2.98 -7.86 1.44
C LEU A 66 2.50 -7.30 2.78
N VAL A 67 2.13 -6.02 2.82
CA VAL A 67 1.57 -5.38 4.02
C VAL A 67 0.24 -6.04 4.41
N GLN A 68 -0.67 -6.24 3.45
CA GLN A 68 -1.96 -6.91 3.68
C GLN A 68 -1.76 -8.33 4.20
N PHE A 69 -0.82 -9.08 3.62
CA PHE A 69 -0.51 -10.44 4.03
C PHE A 69 0.00 -10.48 5.46
N ALA A 70 0.95 -9.59 5.81
CA ALA A 70 1.48 -9.48 7.16
C ALA A 70 0.39 -9.11 8.18
N GLY A 71 -0.45 -8.11 7.88
CA GLY A 71 -1.55 -7.70 8.73
C GLY A 71 -2.59 -8.79 8.94
N THR A 72 -2.94 -9.51 7.87
CA THR A 72 -3.87 -10.65 7.93
C THR A 72 -3.30 -11.79 8.74
N LEU A 73 -2.01 -12.11 8.60
CA LEU A 73 -1.34 -13.15 9.39
C LEU A 73 -1.34 -12.81 10.88
N LEU A 74 -1.04 -11.56 11.22
CA LEU A 74 -1.03 -11.08 12.61
C LEU A 74 -2.44 -11.10 13.22
N SER A 75 -3.44 -10.59 12.49
CA SER A 75 -4.84 -10.61 12.93
C SER A 75 -5.36 -12.05 13.14
N LYS A 76 -5.03 -12.98 12.22
CA LYS A 76 -5.39 -14.40 12.36
C LYS A 76 -4.76 -15.08 13.58
N ARG A 77 -3.52 -14.71 13.94
CA ARG A 77 -2.85 -15.26 15.12
C ARG A 77 -3.49 -14.81 16.44
N LEU A 78 -4.08 -13.62 16.47
CA LEU A 78 -4.72 -13.07 17.68
C LEU A 78 -6.20 -13.44 17.81
N ARG A 79 -6.83 -13.83 16.69
CA ARG A 79 -8.20 -14.35 16.67
C ARG A 79 -8.28 -15.83 17.08
N ARG A 80 -7.16 -16.56 17.01
CA ARG A 80 -7.01 -17.92 17.56
C ARG A 80 -6.51 -17.86 18.98
#